data_AF-A0A3D4VD60-F1
#
_entry.id   AF-A0A3D4VD60-F1
#
_cell.length_a   1.000
_cell.length_b   1.000
_cell.length_c   1.000
_cell.angle_alpha   90.00
_cell.angle_beta   90.00
_cell.angle_gamma   90.00
#
_symmetry.space_group_name_H-M   'P 1'
#
loop_
_entity.id
_entity.type
_entity.pdbx_description
1 polymer ?
#
loop_
_entity_poly.entity_id
_entity_poly.type
_entity_poly.pdbx_seq_one_letter_code
_entity_poly.pdbx_strand_id
1 'polypeptide(L)'
;MWAIVLFGVLLWTTVCVVLNAALRRGMGIMGLVLSYAVLAWMVFDLPLVEALITWSLFAVLGGMLTSVYELWARRRYAGTGRRPRPILRLTGLILWPAMVPDAFGLMLNDAGIIPADERSETHQEDTLRITGEMTAASKRG
;
A
#
# COMPACT_ATOMS: atom_id res chain seq x y z
N MET A 1 -22.57 12.98 1.59
CA MET A 1 -22.88 11.67 0.98
C MET A 1 -21.62 11.02 0.39
N TRP A 2 -20.93 11.68 -0.53
CA TRP A 2 -19.74 11.14 -1.22
C TRP A 2 -18.56 10.74 -0.33
N ALA A 3 -18.30 11.48 0.75
CA ALA A 3 -17.30 11.09 1.74
C ALA A 3 -17.60 9.73 2.39
N ILE A 4 -18.88 9.41 2.62
CA ILE A 4 -19.30 8.12 3.19
C ILE A 4 -19.04 6.99 2.17
N VAL A 5 -19.29 7.25 0.88
CA VAL A 5 -19.01 6.30 -0.20
C VAL A 5 -17.51 6.01 -0.29
N LEU A 6 -16.66 7.05 -0.33
CA LEU A 6 -15.21 6.89 -0.34
C LEU A 6 -14.70 6.16 0.91
N PHE A 7 -15.24 6.50 2.09
CA PHE A 7 -14.93 5.81 3.33
C PHE A 7 -15.34 4.34 3.30
N GLY A 8 -16.51 4.01 2.76
CA GLY A 8 -16.98 2.65 2.58
C GLY A 8 -16.05 1.84 1.66
N VAL A 9 -15.63 2.43 0.53
CA VAL A 9 -14.67 1.81 -0.39
C VAL A 9 -13.33 1.55 0.30
N LEU A 10 -12.80 2.52 1.05
CA LEU A 10 -11.57 2.34 1.82
C LEU A 10 -11.68 1.24 2.86
N LEU A 11 -12.75 1.27 3.66
CA LEU A 11 -12.95 0.32 4.74
C LEU A 11 -13.11 -1.09 4.18
N TRP A 12 -13.93 -1.24 3.14
CA TRP A 12 -14.07 -2.50 2.41
C TRP A 12 -12.72 -2.99 1.89
N THR A 13 -11.99 -2.15 1.15
CA THR A 13 -10.70 -2.53 0.57
C THR A 13 -9.70 -2.93 1.66
N THR A 14 -9.65 -2.17 2.76
CA THR A 14 -8.76 -2.45 3.89
C THR A 14 -9.13 -3.77 4.54
N VAL A 15 -10.40 -3.99 4.90
CA VAL A 15 -10.86 -5.25 5.51
C VAL A 15 -10.56 -6.44 4.60
N CYS A 16 -10.85 -6.32 3.30
CA CYS A 16 -10.54 -7.36 2.32
C CYS A 16 -9.04 -7.68 2.28
N VAL A 17 -8.19 -6.66 2.12
CA VAL A 17 -6.72 -6.79 2.07
C VAL A 17 -6.17 -7.43 3.35
N VAL A 18 -6.77 -7.13 4.49
CA VAL A 18 -6.39 -7.68 5.80
C VAL A 18 -6.80 -9.13 5.96
N LEU A 19 -8.03 -9.49 5.58
CA LEU A 19 -8.55 -10.85 5.77
C LEU A 19 -8.04 -11.84 4.72
N ASN A 20 -7.60 -11.37 3.56
CA ASN A 20 -7.20 -12.21 2.43
C ASN A 20 -5.81 -11.84 1.90
N ALA A 21 -4.76 -12.42 2.51
CA ALA A 21 -3.38 -12.24 2.09
C ALA A 21 -3.15 -12.67 0.63
N ALA A 22 -3.72 -13.81 0.21
CA ALA A 22 -3.54 -14.34 -1.14
C ALA A 22 -4.12 -13.45 -2.27
N LEU A 23 -5.15 -12.65 -1.97
CA LEU A 23 -5.78 -11.74 -2.92
C LEU A 23 -5.37 -10.28 -2.70
N ARG A 24 -4.41 -10.02 -1.79
CA ARG A 24 -4.05 -8.68 -1.33
C ARG A 24 -3.76 -7.72 -2.48
N ARG A 25 -2.99 -8.19 -3.47
CA ARG A 25 -2.60 -7.41 -4.65
C ARG A 25 -3.79 -7.12 -5.58
N GLY A 26 -4.65 -8.12 -5.81
CA GLY A 26 -5.83 -7.98 -6.66
C GLY A 26 -6.90 -7.07 -6.05
N MET A 27 -7.15 -7.20 -4.74
CA MET A 27 -8.13 -6.39 -4.03
C MET A 27 -7.65 -4.95 -3.84
N GLY A 28 -6.34 -4.74 -3.63
CA GLY A 28 -5.75 -3.39 -3.63
C GLY A 28 -5.97 -2.67 -4.96
N ILE A 29 -5.79 -3.37 -6.10
CA ILE A 29 -6.07 -2.82 -7.43
C ILE A 29 -7.57 -2.55 -7.60
N MET A 30 -8.45 -3.46 -7.19
CA MET A 30 -9.90 -3.23 -7.24
C MET A 30 -10.32 -2.01 -6.42
N GLY A 31 -9.82 -1.87 -5.19
CA GLY A 31 -10.11 -0.71 -4.35
C GLY A 31 -9.63 0.59 -4.98
N LEU A 32 -8.43 0.58 -5.58
CA LEU A 32 -7.90 1.73 -6.30
C LEU A 32 -8.79 2.11 -7.49
N VAL A 33 -9.15 1.13 -8.34
CA VAL A 33 -10.05 1.35 -9.48
C VAL A 33 -11.40 1.91 -9.01
N LEU A 34 -11.95 1.36 -7.93
CA LEU A 34 -13.22 1.80 -7.37
C LEU A 34 -13.15 3.25 -6.84
N SER A 35 -12.05 3.61 -6.15
CA SER A 35 -11.84 4.98 -5.68
C SER A 35 -11.72 5.99 -6.83
N TYR A 36 -11.05 5.64 -7.92
CA TYR A 36 -10.99 6.51 -9.11
C TYR A 36 -12.32 6.58 -9.85
N ALA A 37 -13.09 5.49 -9.91
CA ALA A 37 -14.44 5.52 -10.48
C ALA A 37 -15.36 6.45 -9.67
N VAL A 38 -15.26 6.43 -8.34
CA VAL A 38 -15.98 7.37 -7.47
C VAL A 38 -15.52 8.80 -7.70
N LEU A 39 -14.21 9.05 -7.84
CA LEU A 39 -13.71 10.39 -8.17
C LEU A 39 -14.26 10.90 -9.51
N ALA A 40 -14.25 10.05 -10.54
CA ALA A 40 -14.81 10.39 -11.84
C ALA A 40 -16.30 10.75 -11.71
N TRP A 41 -17.07 9.94 -10.97
CA TRP A 41 -18.48 10.22 -10.68
C TRP A 41 -18.64 11.56 -9.95
N MET A 42 -17.85 11.83 -8.91
CA MET A 42 -17.91 13.10 -8.17
C MET A 42 -17.65 14.31 -9.08
N VAL A 43 -16.76 14.20 -10.05
CA VAL A 43 -16.48 15.28 -11.01
C VAL A 43 -17.66 15.51 -11.98
N PHE A 44 -18.46 14.48 -12.27
CA PHE A 44 -19.68 14.61 -13.08
C PHE A 44 -20.87 15.18 -12.31
N ASP A 45 -20.98 14.87 -11.01
CA ASP A 45 -22.16 15.20 -10.20
C ASP A 45 -22.00 16.48 -9.35
N LEU A 46 -20.76 16.86 -8.98
CA LEU A 46 -20.47 18.00 -8.12
C LEU A 46 -19.65 19.10 -8.79
N PRO A 47 -19.72 20.34 -8.27
CA PRO A 47 -18.74 21.36 -8.59
C PRO A 47 -17.32 20.84 -8.33
N LEU A 48 -16.41 21.10 -9.28
CA LEU A 48 -15.03 20.63 -9.24
C LEU A 48 -14.34 20.94 -7.90
N VAL A 49 -14.64 22.09 -7.30
CA VAL A 49 -14.08 22.52 -6.01
C VAL A 49 -14.47 21.55 -4.88
N GLU A 50 -15.73 21.13 -4.80
CA GLU A 50 -16.21 20.21 -3.76
C GLU A 50 -15.62 18.81 -3.93
N ALA A 51 -15.49 18.35 -5.18
CA ALA A 51 -14.83 17.09 -5.50
C ALA A 51 -13.35 17.11 -5.08
N LEU A 52 -12.63 18.18 -5.42
CA LEU A 52 -11.23 18.36 -5.06
C LEU A 52 -11.01 18.49 -3.54
N ILE A 53 -11.89 19.20 -2.82
CA ILE A 53 -11.81 19.30 -1.35
C ILE A 53 -11.98 17.92 -0.72
N THR A 54 -12.99 17.17 -1.15
CA THR A 54 -13.24 15.84 -0.61
C THR A 54 -12.07 14.91 -0.90
N TRP A 55 -11.58 14.90 -2.14
CA TRP A 55 -10.42 14.10 -2.53
C TRP A 55 -9.16 14.47 -1.74
N SER A 56 -8.91 15.76 -1.56
CA SER A 56 -7.75 16.28 -0.81
C SER A 56 -7.81 15.90 0.67
N LEU A 57 -8.99 15.97 1.28
CA LEU A 57 -9.18 15.58 2.68
C LEU A 57 -8.80 14.12 2.90
N PHE A 58 -9.27 13.23 2.03
CA PHE A 58 -8.92 11.81 2.09
C PHE A 58 -7.44 11.55 1.77
N ALA A 59 -6.85 12.29 0.82
CA ALA A 59 -5.44 12.21 0.51
C ALA A 59 -4.55 12.61 1.70
N VAL A 60 -4.90 13.69 2.39
CA VAL A 60 -4.20 14.15 3.60
C VAL A 60 -4.33 13.10 4.71
N LEU A 61 -5.52 12.57 4.96
CA LEU A 61 -5.73 11.53 5.97
C LEU A 61 -4.95 10.26 5.64
N GLY A 62 -4.98 9.80 4.39
CA GLY A 62 -4.22 8.62 3.94
C GLY A 62 -2.71 8.82 4.11
N GLY A 63 -2.19 9.97 3.66
CA GLY A 63 -0.78 10.31 3.83
C GLY A 63 -0.35 10.45 5.29
N MET A 64 -1.20 11.02 6.15
CA MET A 64 -0.94 11.11 7.59
C MET A 64 -0.87 9.72 8.22
N LEU A 65 -1.80 8.83 7.87
CA LEU A 65 -1.83 7.45 8.37
C LEU A 65 -0.57 6.68 7.97
N THR A 66 -0.17 6.77 6.69
CA THR A 66 1.06 6.15 6.20
C THR A 66 2.30 6.71 6.89
N SER A 67 2.35 8.03 7.12
CA SER A 67 3.46 8.68 7.82
C SER A 67 3.59 8.22 9.27
N VAL A 68 2.46 8.07 9.97
CA VAL A 68 2.43 7.53 11.34
C VAL A 68 2.93 6.08 11.36
N TYR A 69 2.46 5.26 10.42
CA TYR A 69 2.93 3.87 10.30
C TYR A 69 4.44 3.80 10.00
N GLU A 70 4.95 4.57 9.05
CA GLU A 70 6.37 4.58 8.73
C GLU A 70 7.22 5.06 9.92
N LEU A 71 6.77 6.07 10.65
CA LEU A 71 7.45 6.55 11.84
C LEU A 71 7.50 5.46 12.92
N TRP A 72 6.40 4.75 13.12
CA TRP A 72 6.33 3.60 14.01
C TRP A 72 7.26 2.47 13.56
N ALA A 73 7.23 2.09 12.28
CA ALA A 73 8.07 1.05 11.71
C ALA A 73 9.57 1.41 11.81
N ARG A 74 9.95 2.67 11.55
CA ARG A 74 11.32 3.15 11.71
C ARG A 74 11.81 3.03 13.15
N ARG A 75 10.96 3.33 14.14
CA ARG A 75 11.28 3.15 15.56
C ARG A 75 11.38 1.67 15.92
N ARG A 76 10.50 0.83 15.40
CA ARG A 76 10.46 -0.61 15.70
C ARG A 76 11.63 -1.40 15.09
N TYR A 77 12.06 -1.02 13.88
CA TYR A 77 13.13 -1.65 13.11
C TYR A 77 14.47 -0.88 13.15
N ALA A 78 14.61 0.06 14.09
CA ALA A 78 15.89 0.72 14.33
C ALA A 78 16.94 -0.34 14.74
N GLY A 79 17.94 -0.56 13.89
CA GLY A 79 19.03 -1.52 14.13
C GLY A 79 18.89 -2.88 13.44
N THR A 80 17.81 -3.19 12.72
CA THR A 80 17.62 -4.49 12.04
C THR A 80 18.00 -4.50 10.55
N GLY A 81 18.55 -3.41 10.01
CA GLY A 81 19.06 -3.34 8.63
C GLY A 81 18.00 -3.26 7.51
N ARG A 82 16.71 -3.16 7.84
CA ARG A 82 15.63 -3.00 6.86
C ARG A 82 15.78 -1.66 6.13
N ARG A 83 15.89 -1.67 4.78
CA ARG A 83 16.03 -0.43 3.99
C ARG A 83 14.82 0.48 4.23
N PRO A 84 15.03 1.73 4.68
CA PRO A 84 13.94 2.68 4.89
C PRO A 84 13.26 2.99 3.55
N ARG A 85 11.95 2.76 3.46
CA ARG A 85 11.14 3.19 2.32
C ARG A 85 10.98 4.73 2.36
N PRO A 86 10.92 5.41 1.20
CA PRO A 86 10.88 6.86 1.14
C PRO A 86 9.56 7.42 1.69
N ILE A 87 9.67 8.28 2.71
CA ILE A 87 8.58 8.87 3.52
C ILE A 87 7.61 9.73 2.71
N LEU A 88 8.11 10.33 1.63
CA LEU A 88 7.31 11.17 0.75
C LEU A 88 7.36 10.61 -0.66
N ARG A 89 6.30 9.89 -1.04
CA ARG A 89 5.88 9.86 -2.43
C ARG A 89 4.97 11.06 -2.65
N LEU A 90 5.41 12.05 -3.43
CA LEU A 90 4.53 13.11 -3.96
C LEU A 90 3.29 12.52 -4.65
N THR A 91 3.43 11.27 -5.10
CA THR A 91 2.36 10.41 -5.59
C THR A 91 1.23 10.17 -4.58
N GLY A 92 1.40 10.52 -3.30
CA GLY A 92 0.41 10.28 -2.26
C GLY A 92 -0.92 11.00 -2.48
N LEU A 93 -0.95 12.18 -3.11
CA LEU A 93 -2.22 12.86 -3.40
C LEU A 93 -3.09 12.13 -4.44
N ILE A 94 -2.45 11.32 -5.28
CA ILE A 94 -3.08 10.59 -6.39
C ILE A 94 -3.28 9.11 -5.98
N LEU A 95 -2.28 8.48 -5.37
CA LEU A 95 -2.29 7.08 -4.96
C LEU A 95 -2.77 6.82 -3.53
N TRP A 96 -3.27 7.83 -2.80
CA TRP A 96 -3.74 7.65 -1.42
C TRP A 96 -4.69 6.45 -1.22
N PRO A 97 -5.58 6.07 -2.16
CA PRO A 97 -6.46 4.92 -1.95
C PRO A 97 -5.71 3.58 -1.87
N ALA A 98 -4.55 3.46 -2.52
CA ALA A 98 -3.70 2.27 -2.40
C ALA A 98 -2.79 2.33 -1.17
N MET A 99 -2.44 3.53 -0.69
CA MET A 99 -1.53 3.69 0.45
C MET A 99 -2.13 3.22 1.77
N VAL A 100 -3.44 3.39 1.96
CA VAL A 100 -4.12 3.01 3.22
C VAL A 100 -4.14 1.47 3.40
N PRO A 101 -4.64 0.65 2.46
CA PRO A 101 -4.61 -0.80 2.59
C PRO A 101 -3.18 -1.38 2.63
N ASP A 102 -2.24 -0.78 1.89
CA ASP A 102 -0.85 -1.19 1.92
C ASP A 102 -0.22 -0.97 3.30
N ALA A 103 -0.44 0.21 3.91
CA ALA A 103 0.05 0.52 5.26
C ALA A 103 -0.56 -0.43 6.31
N PHE A 104 -1.87 -0.68 6.26
CA PHE A 104 -2.53 -1.59 7.19
C PHE A 104 -2.04 -3.04 7.07
N GLY A 105 -1.96 -3.58 5.86
CA GLY A 105 -1.49 -4.96 5.73
C GLY A 105 0.02 -5.10 5.97
N LEU A 106 0.83 -4.05 5.82
CA LEU A 106 2.22 -4.07 6.27
C LEU A 106 2.30 -4.04 7.80
N MET A 107 1.49 -3.20 8.45
CA MET A 107 1.39 -3.13 9.91
C MET A 107 0.95 -4.46 10.53
N LEU A 108 -0.02 -5.15 9.92
CA LEU A 108 -0.51 -6.43 10.42
C LEU A 108 0.43 -7.61 10.12
N ASN A 109 1.17 -7.55 9.01
CA ASN A 109 2.29 -8.46 8.75
C ASN A 109 3.40 -8.26 9.80
N ASP A 110 3.78 -7.01 10.06
CA ASP A 110 4.79 -6.66 11.07
C ASP A 110 4.34 -7.01 12.51
N ALA A 111 3.02 -7.00 12.77
CA ALA A 111 2.43 -7.45 14.04
C ALA A 111 2.34 -8.99 14.17
N GLY A 112 2.70 -9.74 13.13
CA GLY A 112 2.62 -11.20 13.10
C GLY A 112 1.19 -11.75 13.05
N ILE A 113 0.20 -10.90 12.70
CA ILE A 113 -1.22 -11.28 12.64
C ILE A 113 -1.55 -11.90 11.28
N ILE A 114 -0.94 -11.39 10.20
CA ILE A 114 -1.07 -11.94 8.85
C ILE A 114 0.20 -12.74 8.56
N PRO A 115 0.12 -14.01 8.12
CA PRO A 115 1.31 -14.76 7.72
C PRO A 115 2.02 -13.98 6.61
N ALA A 116 3.31 -13.71 6.82
CA ALA A 116 4.16 -13.12 5.80
C ALA A 116 4.02 -13.97 4.53
N ASP A 117 3.50 -13.39 3.46
CA ASP A 117 3.46 -14.06 2.16
C ASP A 117 4.89 -14.56 1.89
N GLU A 118 5.09 -15.88 1.85
CA GLU A 118 6.37 -16.54 1.53
C GLU A 118 6.86 -16.18 0.11
N ARG A 119 6.08 -15.39 -0.64
CA ARG A 119 6.40 -14.79 -1.94
C ARG A 119 6.91 -13.34 -1.90
N SER A 120 7.06 -12.73 -0.71
CA SER A 120 7.34 -11.30 -0.56
C SER A 120 8.82 -10.96 -0.72
N GLU A 121 9.28 -10.71 -1.95
CA GLU A 121 10.51 -9.95 -2.33
C GLU A 121 11.89 -10.47 -1.82
N THR A 122 12.03 -10.93 -0.58
CA THR A 122 13.25 -11.48 0.02
C THR A 122 13.69 -12.78 -0.66
N HIS A 123 12.74 -13.67 -0.98
CA HIS A 123 13.06 -14.88 -1.73
C HIS A 123 13.45 -14.61 -3.18
N GLN A 124 12.95 -13.51 -3.79
CA GLN A 124 13.30 -13.14 -5.16
C GLN A 124 14.72 -12.56 -5.22
N GLU A 125 15.13 -11.79 -4.20
CA GLU A 125 16.53 -11.37 -4.03
C GLU A 125 17.44 -12.58 -3.76
N ASP A 126 17.03 -13.54 -2.93
CA ASP A 126 17.81 -14.76 -2.67
C ASP A 126 17.88 -15.70 -3.88
N THR A 127 16.79 -15.87 -4.66
CA THR A 127 16.85 -16.67 -5.90
C THR A 127 17.71 -16.01 -6.97
N LEU A 128 17.67 -14.68 -7.09
CA LEU A 128 18.57 -13.96 -8.00
C LEU A 128 20.03 -14.09 -7.58
N ARG A 129 20.31 -14.05 -6.27
CA ARG A 129 21.66 -14.22 -5.73
C ARG A 129 22.19 -15.64 -5.95
N ILE A 130 21.38 -16.66 -5.66
CA ILE A 130 21.71 -18.07 -5.87
C ILE A 130 21.92 -18.37 -7.38
N THR A 131 21.05 -17.84 -8.25
CA THR A 131 21.17 -18.02 -9.71
C THR A 131 22.40 -17.28 -10.26
N GLY A 132 22.70 -16.09 -9.74
CA GLY A 132 23.92 -15.34 -10.06
C GLY A 132 25.20 -16.09 -9.68
N GLU A 133 25.21 -16.72 -8.50
CA GLU A 133 26.36 -17.52 -8.03
C GLU A 133 26.54 -18.81 -8.85
N MET A 134 25.45 -19.51 -9.22
CA MET A 134 25.51 -20.70 -10.08
C MET A 134 26.06 -20.38 -11.49
N THR A 135 25.66 -19.24 -12.05
CA THR A 135 26.12 -18.81 -13.38
C THR A 135 27.60 -18.41 -13.37
N ALA A 136 28.07 -17.80 -12.27
CA ALA A 136 29.48 -17.46 -12.08
C ALA A 136 30.37 -18.70 -11.87
N ALA A 137 29.86 -19.73 -11.18
CA ALA A 137 30.55 -21.01 -11.00
C ALA A 137 30.66 -21.80 -12.32
N SER A 138 29.61 -21.81 -13.15
CA SER A 138 29.61 -22.49 -14.45
C SER A 138 30.56 -21.90 -15.49
N LYS A 139 31.01 -20.64 -15.34
CA LYS A 139 31.98 -20.00 -16.25
C LYS A 139 33.45 -20.22 -15.86
N ARG A 140 33.71 -20.86 -14.72
CA ARG A 140 35.07 -21.09 -14.18
C ARG A 140 35.54 -22.54 -14.22
N GLY A 141 34.72 -23.48 -14.71
CA GLY A 141 35.11 -24.86 -15.01
C GLY A 141 35.25 -25.06 -16.51
#